data_AF-A0A1I1FTQ1-F1
#
_entry.id   AF-A0A1I1FTQ1-F1
#
_cell.length_a   1.000
_cell.length_b   1.000
_cell.length_c   1.000
_cell.angle_alpha   90.00
_cell.angle_beta   90.00
_cell.angle_gamma   90.00
#
_symmetry.space_group_name_H-M   'P 1'
#
loop_
_entity.id
_entity.type
_entity.pdbx_description
1 polymer ?
#
loop_
_entity_poly.entity_id
_entity_poly.type
_entity_poly.pdbx_seq_one_letter_code
_entity_poly.pdbx_strand_id
1 'polypeptide(L)'
;MSFLFVIIEVPIFSPLILYRVACDIWQYADGETGGWLDGIGKVDLNYLNGDKPLSEFIGSSQSLLPQENVLGYLTTTADVANIRKEPNVNAPIMRQATKGQGHTYYEWLYDGAHFWYKVNLDNWMRDDVCQINKDGKSKGVVWVNATDVNLRKGASTGDVVINKITKRSAYDVHYRYENWIYVTGEGVEGWMYFDESYVHWIR
;
A
#
# COMPACT_ATOMS: atom_id res chain seq x y z
N MET A 1 -9.49 -24.47 11.16
CA MET A 1 -9.78 -23.03 10.99
C MET A 1 -9.83 -22.46 12.39
N SER A 2 -8.74 -21.86 12.85
CA SER A 2 -8.61 -21.40 14.23
C SER A 2 -9.14 -19.98 14.32
N PHE A 3 -10.28 -19.80 15.00
CA PHE A 3 -10.73 -18.49 15.44
C PHE A 3 -10.10 -18.19 16.80
N LEU A 4 -9.46 -17.02 16.90
CA LEU A 4 -8.87 -16.52 18.12
C LEU A 4 -10.01 -16.10 19.06
N PHE A 5 -10.35 -16.96 20.02
CA PHE A 5 -11.23 -16.62 21.14
C PHE A 5 -10.45 -15.77 22.14
N VAL A 6 -10.88 -14.53 22.37
CA VAL A 6 -10.43 -13.74 23.52
C VAL A 6 -11.35 -14.07 24.68
N ILE A 7 -11.05 -15.14 25.41
CA ILE A 7 -11.69 -15.42 26.70
C ILE A 7 -10.90 -14.65 27.76
N ILE A 8 -11.49 -13.61 28.33
CA ILE A 8 -11.01 -13.01 29.57
C ILE A 8 -11.87 -13.61 30.68
N GLU A 9 -11.35 -14.64 31.35
CA GLU A 9 -11.96 -15.14 32.58
C GLU A 9 -11.84 -14.06 33.66
N VAL A 10 -12.96 -13.64 34.24
CA VAL A 10 -12.99 -12.83 35.46
C VAL A 10 -13.64 -13.68 36.56
N PRO A 11 -13.00 -13.83 37.73
CA PRO A 11 -13.47 -14.75 38.75
C PRO A 11 -14.80 -14.25 39.34
N ILE A 12 -15.66 -15.23 39.64
CA ILE A 12 -16.98 -15.04 40.23
C ILE A 12 -16.80 -14.48 41.64
N PHE A 13 -17.26 -13.24 41.88
CA PHE A 13 -17.46 -12.72 43.24
C PHE A 13 -18.89 -12.21 43.45
N SER A 14 -19.47 -12.71 44.53
CA SER A 14 -20.78 -12.44 45.11
C SER A 14 -20.98 -10.98 45.54
N PRO A 15 -22.24 -10.57 45.84
CA PRO A 15 -22.80 -9.30 45.43
C PRO A 15 -22.51 -8.21 46.45
N LEU A 16 -21.93 -7.10 45.99
CA LEU A 16 -22.04 -5.73 46.54
C LEU A 16 -20.83 -4.98 46.01
N ILE A 17 -21.05 -4.25 44.92
CA ILE A 17 -20.37 -3.03 44.43
C ILE A 17 -20.67 -2.99 42.93
N LEU A 18 -21.59 -2.09 42.58
CA LEU A 18 -22.00 -1.79 41.22
C LEU A 18 -20.85 -1.05 40.50
N TYR A 19 -19.72 -1.70 40.24
CA TYR A 19 -18.71 -1.17 39.33
C TYR A 19 -19.14 -1.52 37.90
N ARG A 20 -19.98 -0.64 37.37
CA ARG A 20 -20.50 -0.65 36.01
C ARG A 20 -19.33 -0.43 35.04
N VAL A 21 -18.56 -1.47 34.75
CA VAL A 21 -17.75 -1.51 33.53
C VAL A 21 -18.76 -1.77 32.42
N ALA A 22 -19.38 -0.71 31.91
CA ALA A 22 -20.37 -0.80 30.85
C ALA A 22 -19.64 -1.16 29.55
N CYS A 23 -19.42 -2.45 29.30
CA CYS A 23 -18.97 -2.92 28.00
C CYS A 23 -19.99 -2.49 26.93
N ASP A 24 -19.50 -1.96 25.81
CA ASP A 24 -20.35 -1.49 24.70
C ASP A 24 -20.95 -2.65 23.89
N ILE A 25 -20.27 -3.78 23.87
CA ILE A 25 -20.76 -5.07 23.36
C ILE A 25 -20.46 -6.16 24.37
N TRP A 26 -21.42 -7.05 24.59
CA TRP A 26 -21.25 -8.21 25.45
C TRP A 26 -21.79 -9.46 24.76
N GLN A 27 -20.94 -10.45 24.52
CA GLN A 27 -21.37 -11.78 24.10
C GLN A 27 -21.76 -12.57 25.35
N TYR A 28 -23.03 -12.95 25.46
CA TYR A 28 -23.57 -13.53 26.69
C TYR A 28 -24.00 -14.99 26.56
N ALA A 29 -24.05 -15.52 25.33
CA ALA A 29 -24.23 -16.93 25.06
C ALA A 29 -23.53 -17.29 23.75
N ASP A 30 -22.95 -18.49 23.70
CA ASP A 30 -22.44 -19.10 22.48
C ASP A 30 -23.39 -20.20 21.99
N GLY A 31 -23.17 -20.68 20.76
CA GLY A 31 -24.00 -21.74 20.17
C GLY A 31 -23.99 -23.08 20.94
N GLU A 32 -23.05 -23.29 21.85
CA GLU A 32 -22.91 -24.53 22.62
C GLU A 32 -23.57 -24.47 24.01
N THR A 33 -23.64 -23.28 24.59
CA THR A 33 -23.99 -23.03 26.00
C THR A 33 -25.24 -22.16 26.17
N GLY A 34 -26.08 -22.04 25.13
CA GLY A 34 -27.43 -21.47 25.25
C GLY A 34 -27.84 -20.49 24.15
N GLY A 35 -26.98 -20.21 23.17
CA GLY A 35 -27.28 -19.37 22.03
C GLY A 35 -28.07 -20.11 20.96
N TRP A 36 -29.33 -19.71 20.75
CA TRP A 36 -30.21 -20.29 19.74
C TRP A 36 -31.17 -19.23 19.17
N LEU A 37 -31.26 -19.16 17.84
CA LEU A 37 -32.21 -18.31 17.12
C LEU A 37 -33.08 -19.16 16.20
N ASP A 38 -34.40 -19.01 16.32
CA ASP A 38 -35.35 -19.76 15.49
C ASP A 38 -35.14 -19.46 13.99
N GLY A 39 -35.10 -20.51 13.17
CA GLY A 39 -34.76 -20.43 11.74
C GLY A 39 -33.26 -20.36 11.41
N ILE A 40 -32.36 -20.15 12.39
CA ILE A 40 -30.90 -20.11 12.18
C ILE A 40 -30.19 -21.25 12.92
N GLY A 41 -30.70 -21.65 14.09
CA GLY A 41 -30.12 -22.70 14.93
C GLY A 41 -29.13 -22.15 15.97
N LYS A 42 -28.06 -22.90 16.25
CA LYS A 42 -27.02 -22.53 17.22
C LYS A 42 -26.22 -21.33 16.72
N VAL A 43 -26.17 -20.28 17.52
CA VAL A 43 -25.50 -19.02 17.17
C VAL A 43 -24.98 -18.33 18.42
N ASP A 44 -24.01 -17.46 18.25
CA ASP A 44 -23.56 -16.60 19.34
C ASP A 44 -24.52 -15.41 19.49
N LEU A 45 -24.86 -15.08 20.73
CA LEU A 45 -25.75 -13.97 21.06
C LEU A 45 -24.96 -12.83 21.73
N ASN A 46 -25.07 -11.66 21.12
CA ASN A 46 -24.41 -10.45 21.57
C ASN A 46 -25.46 -9.40 21.93
N TYR A 47 -25.24 -8.70 23.05
CA TYR A 47 -26.01 -7.53 23.46
C TYR A 47 -25.18 -6.27 23.25
N LEU A 48 -25.76 -5.30 22.55
CA LEU A 48 -25.18 -3.97 22.37
C LEU A 48 -25.82 -3.01 23.38
N ASN A 49 -24.99 -2.23 24.06
CA ASN A 49 -25.48 -1.26 25.03
C ASN A 49 -25.90 0.05 24.32
N GLY A 50 -27.17 0.09 23.89
CA GLY A 50 -27.78 1.23 23.19
C GLY A 50 -27.54 1.25 21.67
N ASP A 51 -28.20 2.19 20.99
CA ASP A 51 -28.08 2.39 19.55
C ASP A 51 -26.85 3.26 19.23
N LYS A 52 -25.68 2.63 19.22
CA LYS A 52 -24.41 3.31 18.94
C LYS A 52 -24.07 3.24 17.45
N PRO A 53 -23.79 4.37 16.78
CA PRO A 53 -23.34 4.35 15.39
C PRO A 53 -21.95 3.70 15.28
N LEU A 54 -21.64 3.16 14.10
CA LEU A 54 -20.35 2.51 13.80
C LEU A 54 -19.14 3.38 14.19
N SER A 55 -19.28 4.71 14.14
CA SER A 55 -18.27 5.69 14.54
C SER A 55 -17.79 5.57 15.99
N GLU A 56 -18.61 5.03 16.91
CA GLU A 56 -18.21 4.85 18.32
C GLU A 56 -17.26 3.67 18.52
N PHE A 57 -17.38 2.61 17.73
CA PHE A 57 -16.55 1.40 17.87
C PHE A 57 -15.22 1.50 17.12
N ILE A 58 -15.14 2.36 16.11
CA ILE A 58 -13.93 2.61 15.32
C ILE A 58 -13.08 3.77 15.86
N GLY A 59 -13.55 4.44 16.92
CA GLY A 59 -12.95 5.65 17.48
C GLY A 59 -13.31 6.90 16.68
N SER A 60 -13.67 7.97 17.39
CA SER A 60 -13.89 9.28 16.78
C SER A 60 -12.61 9.71 16.05
N SER A 61 -12.72 9.85 14.73
CA SER A 61 -11.65 10.32 13.88
C SER A 61 -10.43 9.38 13.81
N GLN A 62 -10.56 8.26 13.10
CA GLN A 62 -9.77 8.31 11.88
C GLN A 62 -10.29 9.54 11.14
N SER A 63 -9.58 10.66 11.26
CA SER A 63 -9.45 11.51 10.09
C SER A 63 -9.31 10.51 8.97
N LEU A 64 -10.26 10.50 8.03
CA LEU A 64 -9.97 10.01 6.71
C LEU A 64 -8.86 10.95 6.20
N LEU A 65 -7.65 10.82 6.76
CA LEU A 65 -6.43 10.99 6.00
C LEU A 65 -6.79 10.24 4.73
N PRO A 66 -6.76 10.92 3.57
CA PRO A 66 -7.09 10.26 2.32
C PRO A 66 -6.39 8.92 2.39
N GLN A 67 -7.14 7.80 2.30
CA GLN A 67 -6.55 6.48 2.31
C GLN A 67 -5.53 6.53 1.19
N GLU A 68 -4.26 6.80 1.52
CA GLU A 68 -3.35 7.24 0.48
C GLU A 68 -3.27 6.07 -0.47
N ASN A 69 -3.56 6.35 -1.74
CA ASN A 69 -3.71 5.30 -2.72
C ASN A 69 -2.40 4.52 -2.75
N VAL A 70 -2.42 3.31 -2.23
CA VAL A 70 -1.25 2.45 -2.14
C VAL A 70 -0.71 2.26 -3.55
N LEU A 71 0.49 2.79 -3.81
CA LEU A 71 1.12 2.68 -5.12
C LEU A 71 1.75 1.30 -5.28
N GLY A 72 2.33 0.76 -4.20
CA GLY A 72 2.83 -0.60 -4.19
C GLY A 72 3.57 -0.94 -2.90
N TYR A 73 4.46 -1.94 -3.03
CA TYR A 73 5.25 -2.47 -1.93
C TYR A 73 6.73 -2.40 -2.27
N LEU A 74 7.57 -2.19 -1.25
CA LEU A 74 9.02 -2.18 -1.32
C LEU A 74 9.57 -3.27 -0.40
N THR A 75 10.71 -3.84 -0.75
CA THR A 75 11.55 -4.64 0.16
C THR A 75 12.86 -3.91 0.39
N THR A 76 13.27 -3.79 1.64
CA THR A 76 14.57 -3.25 2.02
C THR A 76 15.69 -4.20 1.56
N THR A 77 16.67 -3.70 0.81
CA THR A 77 17.78 -4.49 0.26
C THR A 77 19.07 -4.32 1.05
N ALA A 78 19.26 -3.16 1.68
CA ALA A 78 20.41 -2.85 2.53
C ALA A 78 20.29 -3.48 3.93
N ASP A 79 21.42 -3.80 4.57
CA ASP A 79 21.44 -4.33 5.94
C ASP A 79 20.81 -3.35 6.94
N VAL A 80 21.08 -2.05 6.74
CA VAL A 80 20.46 -0.94 7.48
C VAL A 80 20.09 0.16 6.49
N ALA A 81 18.79 0.42 6.34
CA ALA A 81 18.24 1.49 5.51
C ALA A 81 17.72 2.63 6.38
N ASN A 82 18.18 3.86 6.10
CA ASN A 82 17.70 5.05 6.79
C ASN A 82 16.38 5.51 6.17
N ILE A 83 15.35 5.65 7.01
CA ILE A 83 14.08 6.25 6.64
C ILE A 83 14.04 7.66 7.22
N ARG A 84 13.89 8.65 6.36
CA ARG A 84 14.10 10.07 6.69
C ARG A 84 12.79 10.85 6.72
N LYS A 85 12.80 12.01 7.39
CA LYS A 85 11.62 12.87 7.51
C LYS A 85 11.19 13.49 6.18
N GLU A 86 12.15 13.79 5.31
CA GLU A 86 11.94 14.40 4.01
C GLU A 86 12.76 13.65 2.96
N PRO A 87 12.42 13.74 1.66
CA PRO A 87 13.08 13.02 0.58
C PRO A 87 14.42 13.68 0.19
N ASN A 88 15.32 13.82 1.16
CA ASN A 88 16.68 14.29 0.93
C ASN A 88 17.64 13.72 1.98
N VAL A 89 18.94 13.63 1.65
CA VAL A 89 19.96 13.02 2.51
C VAL A 89 20.29 13.83 3.77
N ASN A 90 19.92 15.11 3.80
CA ASN A 90 20.18 16.00 4.93
C ASN A 90 19.05 15.95 5.97
N ALA A 91 17.89 15.39 5.60
CA ALA A 91 16.74 15.28 6.48
C ALA A 91 17.01 14.34 7.66
N PRO A 92 16.48 14.63 8.86
CA PRO A 92 16.63 13.77 10.03
C PRO A 92 16.19 12.33 9.76
N ILE A 93 16.96 11.37 10.29
CA ILE A 93 16.60 9.95 10.26
C ILE A 93 15.51 9.74 11.31
N MET A 94 14.35 9.27 10.87
CA MET A 94 13.19 9.03 11.74
C MET A 94 13.17 7.60 12.26
N ARG A 95 13.61 6.65 11.44
CA ARG A 95 13.71 5.23 11.78
C ARG A 95 14.71 4.54 10.86
N GLN A 96 15.06 3.30 11.20
CA GLN A 96 15.86 2.43 10.35
C GLN A 96 15.06 1.16 10.01
N ALA A 97 15.25 0.64 8.81
CA ALA A 97 14.73 -0.64 8.37
C ALA A 97 15.88 -1.62 8.13
N THR A 98 15.64 -2.91 8.34
CA THR A 98 16.62 -3.96 8.11
C THR A 98 16.32 -4.73 6.83
N LYS A 99 17.35 -5.38 6.28
CA LYS A 99 17.24 -6.17 5.04
C LYS A 99 16.08 -7.17 5.10
N GLY A 100 15.30 -7.22 4.02
CA GLY A 100 14.12 -8.07 3.89
C GLY A 100 12.84 -7.48 4.47
N GLN A 101 12.90 -6.35 5.19
CA GLN A 101 11.71 -5.69 5.70
C GLN A 101 10.85 -5.13 4.56
N GLY A 102 9.56 -5.47 4.58
CA GLY A 102 8.57 -4.98 3.62
C GLY A 102 7.97 -3.64 4.04
N HIS A 103 7.72 -2.77 3.07
CA HIS A 103 7.08 -1.47 3.26
C HIS A 103 6.01 -1.24 2.21
N THR A 104 4.91 -0.59 2.57
CA THR A 104 3.99 0.00 1.61
C THR A 104 4.47 1.41 1.28
N TYR A 105 4.34 1.85 0.03
CA TYR A 105 4.60 3.25 -0.32
C TYR A 105 3.42 3.88 -1.04
N TYR A 106 3.31 5.19 -0.86
CA TYR A 106 2.12 5.98 -1.16
C TYR A 106 2.38 7.12 -2.15
N GLU A 107 3.61 7.64 -2.15
CA GLU A 107 4.07 8.70 -3.05
C GLU A 107 5.52 8.43 -3.44
N TRP A 108 5.96 9.03 -4.54
CA TRP A 108 7.36 9.02 -4.96
C TRP A 108 7.80 10.43 -5.37
N LEU A 109 9.09 10.72 -5.22
CA LEU A 109 9.72 11.96 -5.64
C LEU A 109 11.03 11.61 -6.34
N TYR A 110 11.28 12.21 -7.50
CA TYR A 110 12.61 12.20 -8.11
C TYR A 110 13.33 13.51 -7.80
N ASP A 111 14.47 13.44 -7.11
CA ASP A 111 15.25 14.63 -6.73
C ASP A 111 16.28 15.07 -7.78
N GLY A 112 16.31 14.39 -8.93
CA GLY A 112 17.30 14.59 -9.99
C GLY A 112 18.46 13.59 -9.95
N ALA A 113 18.61 12.81 -8.89
CA ALA A 113 19.61 11.76 -8.76
C ALA A 113 18.99 10.42 -8.33
N HIS A 114 18.07 10.46 -7.38
CA HIS A 114 17.45 9.29 -6.76
C HIS A 114 15.94 9.41 -6.71
N PHE A 115 15.27 8.25 -6.75
CA PHE A 115 13.89 8.18 -6.33
C PHE A 115 13.79 8.04 -4.82
N TRP A 116 12.82 8.75 -4.26
CA TRP A 116 12.41 8.65 -2.88
C TRP A 116 10.98 8.15 -2.83
N TYR A 117 10.70 7.19 -1.96
CA TYR A 117 9.39 6.59 -1.76
C TYR A 117 8.87 6.92 -0.36
N LYS A 118 7.66 7.48 -0.30
CA LYS A 118 6.99 7.79 0.97
C LYS A 118 6.40 6.50 1.56
N VAL A 119 7.03 5.99 2.61
CA VAL A 119 6.68 4.72 3.27
C VAL A 119 5.82 4.89 4.53
N ASN A 120 5.60 6.13 4.95
CA ASN A 120 4.66 6.52 6.01
C ASN A 120 4.35 8.03 5.87
N LEU A 121 3.36 8.54 6.61
CA LEU A 121 2.85 9.93 6.55
C LEU A 121 3.92 11.01 6.31
N ASP A 122 5.05 10.94 7.00
CA ASP A 122 6.16 11.89 6.85
C ASP A 122 7.52 11.19 6.71
N ASN A 123 7.58 10.00 6.09
CA ASN A 123 8.80 9.18 6.08
C ASN A 123 9.14 8.69 4.68
N TRP A 124 10.37 8.94 4.28
CA TRP A 124 10.89 8.68 2.94
C TRP A 124 12.05 7.69 2.97
N MET A 125 12.00 6.72 2.07
CA MET A 125 13.06 5.74 1.82
C MET A 125 13.61 5.96 0.40
N ARG A 126 14.93 5.93 0.25
CA ARG A 126 15.58 6.13 -1.05
C ARG A 126 15.64 4.82 -1.84
N ASP A 127 15.67 4.91 -3.16
CA ASP A 127 15.66 3.77 -4.08
C ASP A 127 16.87 2.85 -3.97
N ASP A 128 18.06 3.35 -3.67
CA ASP A 128 19.28 2.55 -3.56
C ASP A 128 19.30 1.56 -2.38
N VAL A 129 18.42 1.76 -1.39
CA VAL A 129 18.31 0.89 -0.20
C VAL A 129 17.07 0.00 -0.22
N CYS A 130 16.29 0.04 -1.30
CA CYS A 130 15.07 -0.75 -1.43
C CYS A 130 14.81 -1.21 -2.87
N GLN A 131 13.85 -2.10 -3.03
CA GLN A 131 13.41 -2.55 -4.34
C GLN A 131 11.89 -2.63 -4.36
N ILE A 132 11.27 -2.17 -5.44
CA ILE A 132 9.83 -2.33 -5.64
C ILE A 132 9.49 -3.81 -5.84
N ASN A 133 8.58 -4.31 -5.01
CA ASN A 133 8.02 -5.65 -5.07
C ASN A 133 6.94 -5.69 -6.15
N LYS A 134 7.35 -5.58 -7.41
CA LYS A 134 6.51 -5.89 -8.55
C LYS A 134 7.24 -6.84 -9.49
N ASP A 135 6.46 -7.60 -10.21
CA ASP A 135 6.91 -8.43 -11.31
C ASP A 135 7.56 -7.60 -12.42
N GLY A 136 7.29 -6.29 -12.52
CA GLY A 136 7.92 -5.36 -13.48
C GLY A 136 7.69 -5.73 -14.94
N LYS A 137 6.74 -6.65 -15.19
CA LYS A 137 6.70 -7.45 -16.42
C LYS A 137 5.47 -7.23 -17.28
N SER A 138 4.42 -6.58 -16.77
CA SER A 138 3.15 -6.52 -17.52
C SER A 138 2.51 -5.14 -17.55
N LYS A 139 2.29 -4.51 -16.38
CA LYS A 139 1.66 -3.18 -16.26
C LYS A 139 2.24 -2.41 -15.07
N GLY A 140 2.22 -1.09 -15.15
CA GLY A 140 2.68 -0.22 -14.07
C GLY A 140 3.02 1.18 -14.55
N VAL A 141 3.94 1.86 -13.90
CA VAL A 141 4.39 3.20 -14.27
C VAL A 141 5.91 3.20 -14.36
N VAL A 142 6.43 3.80 -15.42
CA VAL A 142 7.87 4.00 -15.62
C VAL A 142 8.21 5.48 -15.66
N TRP A 143 9.32 5.86 -15.06
CA TRP A 143 9.98 7.13 -15.31
C TRP A 143 10.89 7.01 -16.52
N VAL A 144 10.71 7.88 -17.51
CA VAL A 144 11.58 7.95 -18.69
C VAL A 144 12.48 9.16 -18.56
N ASN A 145 13.78 8.93 -18.32
CA ASN A 145 14.80 9.96 -18.15
C ASN A 145 15.48 10.39 -19.47
N ALA A 146 14.81 10.20 -20.60
CA ALA A 146 15.30 10.55 -21.93
C ALA A 146 14.28 11.37 -22.72
N THR A 147 14.77 12.10 -23.71
CA THR A 147 13.97 12.78 -24.72
C THR A 147 14.26 12.16 -26.09
N ASP A 148 13.41 12.44 -27.07
CA ASP A 148 13.49 11.91 -28.44
C ASP A 148 13.38 10.39 -28.55
N VAL A 149 12.78 9.74 -27.55
CA VAL A 149 12.51 8.29 -27.60
C VAL A 149 11.35 8.02 -28.55
N ASN A 150 11.58 7.17 -29.55
CA ASN A 150 10.56 6.83 -30.55
C ASN A 150 9.42 6.02 -29.94
N LEU A 151 8.18 6.48 -30.16
CA LEU A 151 6.95 5.72 -29.91
C LEU A 151 6.43 5.19 -31.25
N ARG A 152 6.27 3.88 -31.33
CA ARG A 152 5.97 3.15 -32.56
C ARG A 152 4.58 2.54 -32.54
N LYS A 153 4.05 2.28 -33.74
CA LYS A 153 2.75 1.61 -33.90
C LYS A 153 2.76 0.16 -33.42
N GLY A 154 3.92 -0.50 -33.44
CA GLY A 154 4.10 -1.87 -32.98
C GLY A 154 5.43 -2.05 -32.25
N ALA A 155 5.59 -3.23 -31.65
CA ALA A 155 6.71 -3.62 -30.80
C ALA A 155 7.92 -4.12 -31.63
N SER A 156 8.35 -3.34 -32.62
CA SER A 156 9.49 -3.67 -33.48
C SER A 156 10.23 -2.44 -33.97
N THR A 157 11.53 -2.57 -34.25
CA THR A 157 12.35 -1.50 -34.82
C THR A 157 11.96 -1.14 -36.26
N GLY A 158 11.26 -2.04 -36.96
CA GLY A 158 10.72 -1.80 -38.30
C GLY A 158 9.36 -1.09 -38.33
N ASP A 159 8.65 -1.00 -37.20
CA ASP A 159 7.33 -0.38 -37.14
C ASP A 159 7.42 1.15 -37.25
N VAL A 160 6.42 1.75 -37.89
CA VAL A 160 6.32 3.20 -38.10
C VAL A 160 6.35 3.94 -36.76
N VAL A 161 7.20 4.96 -36.67
CA VAL A 161 7.21 5.90 -35.54
C VAL A 161 6.00 6.82 -35.66
N ILE A 162 5.12 6.79 -34.66
CA ILE A 162 3.87 7.56 -34.63
C ILE A 162 3.97 8.77 -33.69
N ASN A 163 4.89 8.74 -32.73
CA ASN A 163 5.09 9.81 -31.77
C ASN A 163 6.50 9.75 -31.15
N LYS A 164 6.84 10.67 -30.25
CA LYS A 164 8.08 10.65 -29.46
C LYS A 164 7.84 11.10 -28.03
N ILE A 165 8.63 10.56 -27.10
CA ILE A 165 8.76 11.12 -25.76
C ILE A 165 9.64 12.37 -25.86
N THR A 166 9.07 13.53 -25.57
CA THR A 166 9.77 14.82 -25.56
C THR A 166 9.98 15.38 -24.16
N LYS A 167 9.34 14.78 -23.15
CA LYS A 167 9.39 15.21 -21.76
C LYS A 167 9.86 14.07 -20.87
N ARG A 168 10.81 14.37 -19.98
CA ARG A 168 11.18 13.47 -18.91
C ARG A 168 10.06 13.44 -17.88
N SER A 169 9.35 12.31 -17.81
CA SER A 169 8.16 12.19 -16.98
C SER A 169 7.87 10.72 -16.65
N ALA A 170 6.84 10.54 -15.84
CA ALA A 170 6.22 9.25 -15.59
C ALA A 170 5.21 8.92 -16.70
N TYR A 171 5.22 7.68 -17.16
CA TYR A 171 4.34 7.14 -18.18
C TYR A 171 3.71 5.83 -17.71
N ASP A 172 2.41 5.67 -17.93
CA ASP A 172 1.69 4.44 -17.64
C ASP A 172 2.05 3.37 -18.68
N VAL A 173 2.35 2.16 -18.22
CA VAL A 173 2.62 0.98 -19.04
C VAL A 173 1.39 0.07 -19.08
N HIS A 174 0.88 -0.19 -20.29
CA HIS A 174 -0.31 -1.02 -20.50
C HIS A 174 -0.01 -2.43 -20.98
N TYR A 175 1.05 -2.58 -21.77
CA TYR A 175 1.43 -3.83 -22.40
C TYR A 175 2.95 -3.96 -22.43
N ARG A 176 3.43 -5.21 -22.37
CA ARG A 176 4.84 -5.55 -22.60
C ARG A 176 4.93 -6.68 -23.62
N TYR A 177 5.87 -6.56 -24.55
CA TYR A 177 6.20 -7.58 -25.52
C TYR A 177 7.71 -7.61 -25.68
N GLU A 178 8.35 -8.67 -25.18
CA GLU A 178 9.81 -8.77 -25.10
C GLU A 178 10.45 -7.53 -24.43
N ASN A 179 11.29 -6.81 -25.16
CA ASN A 179 11.96 -5.58 -24.73
C ASN A 179 11.17 -4.32 -25.14
N TRP A 180 9.87 -4.43 -25.40
CA TRP A 180 9.00 -3.30 -25.73
C TRP A 180 7.91 -3.12 -24.70
N ILE A 181 7.62 -1.87 -24.39
CA ILE A 181 6.50 -1.47 -23.54
C ILE A 181 5.59 -0.51 -24.28
N TYR A 182 4.28 -0.69 -24.16
CA TYR A 182 3.30 0.27 -24.64
C TYR A 182 3.02 1.28 -23.53
N VAL A 183 3.32 2.55 -23.80
CA VAL A 183 3.22 3.62 -22.83
C VAL A 183 2.18 4.65 -23.21
N THR A 184 1.56 5.28 -22.22
CA THR A 184 0.71 6.47 -22.38
C THR A 184 1.05 7.51 -21.32
N GLY A 185 1.01 8.79 -21.67
CA GLY A 185 1.25 9.89 -20.73
C GLY A 185 1.67 11.14 -21.47
N GLU A 186 1.57 12.32 -20.83
CA GLU A 186 2.01 13.59 -21.43
C GLU A 186 1.43 13.86 -22.84
N GLY A 187 0.21 13.35 -23.12
CA GLY A 187 -0.46 13.50 -24.41
C GLY A 187 0.08 12.63 -25.55
N VAL A 188 0.96 11.66 -25.25
CA VAL A 188 1.53 10.74 -26.25
C VAL A 188 1.25 9.29 -25.89
N GLU A 189 1.23 8.42 -26.90
CA GLU A 189 1.13 6.98 -26.73
C GLU A 189 1.91 6.20 -27.81
N GLY A 190 2.24 4.95 -27.50
CA GLY A 190 2.81 4.00 -28.46
C GLY A 190 3.80 3.02 -27.82
N TRP A 191 4.34 2.13 -28.66
CA TRP A 191 5.37 1.18 -28.26
C TRP A 191 6.75 1.83 -28.22
N MET A 192 7.45 1.69 -27.10
CA MET A 192 8.85 2.09 -26.98
C MET A 192 9.72 0.93 -26.58
N TYR A 193 10.98 0.99 -26.98
CA TYR A 193 11.98 0.05 -26.52
C TYR A 193 12.31 0.33 -25.05
N PHE A 194 12.26 -0.72 -24.23
CA PHE A 194 12.60 -0.69 -22.82
C PHE A 194 14.11 -0.88 -22.66
N ASP A 195 14.76 0.10 -22.05
CA ASP A 195 16.18 0.08 -21.74
C ASP A 195 16.39 0.68 -20.35
N GLU A 196 17.03 -0.08 -19.47
CA GLU A 196 17.21 0.31 -18.06
C GLU A 196 18.16 1.50 -17.89
N SER A 197 18.90 1.90 -18.93
CA SER A 197 19.75 3.10 -18.90
C SER A 197 18.95 4.40 -18.84
N TYR A 198 17.69 4.40 -19.26
CA TYR A 198 16.82 5.58 -19.23
C TYR A 198 15.38 5.32 -18.80
N VAL A 199 14.99 4.07 -18.54
CA VAL A 199 13.66 3.70 -18.06
C VAL A 199 13.77 3.09 -16.66
N HIS A 200 13.09 3.70 -15.69
CA HIS A 200 13.04 3.21 -14.31
C HIS A 200 11.61 2.88 -13.92
N TRP A 201 11.36 1.68 -13.40
CA TRP A 201 10.04 1.34 -12.85
C TRP A 201 9.80 2.07 -11.53
N ILE A 202 8.65 2.71 -11.42
CA ILE A 202 8.24 3.45 -10.22
C ILE A 202 6.90 2.98 -9.66
N ARG A 203 6.16 2.12 -10.38
CA ARG A 203 4.94 1.44 -9.90
C ARG A 203 4.64 0.17 -10.68
#